data_AF-A0A839TU49-F1
#
_entry.id   AF-A0A839TU49-F1
#
_cell.length_a   1.000
_cell.length_b   1.000
_cell.length_c   1.000
_cell.angle_alpha   90.00
_cell.angle_beta   90.00
_cell.angle_gamma   90.00
#
_symmetry.space_group_name_H-M   'P 1'
#
loop_
_entity.id
_entity.type
_entity.pdbx_description
1 polymer ?
#
loop_
_entity_poly.entity_id
_entity_poly.type
_entity_poly.pdbx_seq_one_letter_code
_entity_poly.pdbx_strand_id
1 'polypeptide(L)' 'MTNKKTRNVIPLMKYIEQRQQTGEIINKDPAVIVGMMRAAMLIEVHKQEFEENLYTEIEDMMFHAVASALTNLPVSIKE' A
#
# COMPACT_ATOMS: atom_id res chain seq x y z
N MET A 1 -0.84 -23.09 18.41
CA MET A 1 -0.50 -22.81 17.00
C MET A 1 -0.43 -21.31 16.79
N THR A 2 0.77 -20.72 16.84
CA THR A 2 0.98 -19.31 16.52
C THR A 2 0.83 -19.11 15.01
N ASN A 3 -0.29 -18.50 14.62
CA ASN A 3 -0.67 -18.26 13.23
C ASN A 3 0.38 -17.37 12.57
N LYS A 4 1.21 -17.92 11.67
CA LYS A 4 2.35 -17.23 11.02
C LYS A 4 1.92 -15.90 10.36
N LYS A 5 0.64 -15.77 9.99
CA LYS A 5 0.01 -14.55 9.45
C LYS A 5 0.02 -13.35 10.41
N THR A 6 -0.01 -13.55 11.73
CA THR A 6 -0.01 -12.41 12.69
C THR A 6 1.38 -11.79 12.87
N ARG A 7 2.46 -12.52 12.57
CA ARG A 7 3.84 -12.07 12.83
C ARG A 7 4.31 -10.94 11.91
N ASN A 8 3.81 -10.86 10.68
CA ASN A 8 4.16 -9.80 9.71
C ASN A 8 3.16 -8.63 9.68
N VAL A 9 1.96 -8.79 10.25
CA VAL A 9 0.95 -7.71 10.29
C VAL A 9 1.29 -6.68 11.36
N ILE A 10 1.74 -7.13 12.53
CA ILE A 10 2.07 -6.22 13.64
C ILE A 10 3.17 -5.21 13.26
N PRO A 11 4.27 -5.59 12.59
CA PRO A 11 5.28 -4.63 12.15
C PRO A 11 4.75 -3.60 11.14
N LEU A 12 3.93 -4.02 10.17
CA LEU A 12 3.39 -3.12 9.15
C LEU A 12 2.37 -2.14 9.73
N MET A 13 1.48 -2.61 10.61
CA MET A 13 0.50 -1.76 11.29
C MET A 13 1.21 -0.68 12.13
N LYS A 14 2.23 -1.08 12.91
CA LYS A 14 3.04 -0.15 13.69
C LYS A 14 3.78 0.87 12.81
N TYR A 15 4.32 0.43 11.68
CA TYR A 15 4.95 1.32 10.72
C TYR A 15 3.97 2.36 10.19
N ILE A 16 2.77 1.94 9.79
CA ILE A 16 1.72 2.84 9.31
C ILE A 16 1.36 3.86 10.40
N GLU A 17 1.12 3.42 11.62
CA GLU A 17 0.84 4.30 12.76
C GLU A 17 1.95 5.34 12.98
N GLN A 18 3.22 4.93 12.91
CA GLN A 18 4.37 5.84 13.03
C GLN A 18 4.41 6.89 11.91
N ARG A 19 4.12 6.48 10.66
CA ARG A 19 4.11 7.37 9.50
C ARG A 19 2.89 8.28 9.44
N GLN A 20 1.80 7.92 10.11
CA GLN A 20 0.66 8.81 10.30
C GLN A 20 0.99 9.94 11.29
N GLN A 21 1.81 9.67 12.31
CA GLN A 21 2.26 10.69 13.27
C GLN A 21 3.13 11.77 12.62
N THR A 22 3.90 11.42 11.58
CA THR A 22 4.72 12.34 10.78
C THR A 22 3.94 12.99 9.64
N GLY A 23 2.67 12.61 9.43
CA GLY A 23 1.83 13.11 8.34
C GLY A 23 2.21 12.57 6.95
N GLU A 24 3.09 11.57 6.87
CA GLU A 24 3.54 10.98 5.59
C GLU A 24 2.47 10.04 4.99
N ILE A 25 1.66 9.40 5.84
CA ILE A 25 0.54 8.55 5.46
C ILE A 25 -0.79 9.17 5.93
N ILE A 26 -1.85 9.00 5.14
CA ILE A 26 -3.19 9.52 5.46
C ILE A 26 -3.70 9.05 6.82
N ASN A 27 -4.48 9.89 7.52
CA ASN A 27 -5.11 9.52 8.79
C ASN A 27 -6.37 8.66 8.56
N LYS A 28 -6.18 7.34 8.51
CA LYS A 28 -7.22 6.30 8.37
C LYS A 28 -6.87 5.11 9.26
N ASP A 29 -7.83 4.22 9.49
CA ASP A 29 -7.55 2.96 10.18
C ASP A 29 -6.42 2.21 9.45
N PRO A 30 -5.30 1.88 10.13
CA PRO A 30 -4.20 1.13 9.52
C PRO A 30 -4.65 -0.19 8.88
N ALA A 31 -5.70 -0.83 9.38
CA ALA A 31 -6.25 -2.05 8.78
C ALA A 31 -6.85 -1.79 7.38
N VAL A 32 -7.45 -0.62 7.16
CA VAL A 32 -7.96 -0.20 5.84
C VAL A 32 -6.80 0.05 4.89
N ILE A 33 -5.73 0.71 5.34
CA ILE A 33 -4.53 0.98 4.56
C ILE A 33 -3.86 -0.34 4.12
N VAL A 34 -3.63 -1.25 5.05
CA VAL A 34 -3.11 -2.59 4.74
C VAL A 34 -4.05 -3.36 3.82
N GLY A 35 -5.36 -3.23 4.01
CA GLY A 35 -6.38 -3.81 3.15
C GLY A 35 -6.25 -3.34 1.70
N MET A 36 -6.09 -2.03 1.48
CA MET A 36 -5.88 -1.46 0.14
C MET A 36 -4.60 -1.96 -0.50
N MET A 37 -3.48 -1.93 0.21
CA MET A 37 -2.19 -2.44 -0.30
C MET A 37 -2.31 -3.90 -0.73
N ARG A 38 -2.98 -4.73 0.08
CA ARG A 38 -3.21 -6.14 -0.24
C ARG A 38 -4.12 -6.33 -1.44
N ALA A 39 -5.19 -5.55 -1.54
CA ALA A 39 -6.10 -5.62 -2.67
C ALA A 39 -5.36 -5.28 -3.98
N ALA A 40 -4.50 -4.26 -3.96
CA ALA A 40 -3.66 -3.90 -5.10
C ALA A 40 -2.71 -5.05 -5.50
N MET A 41 -2.07 -5.69 -4.53
CA MET A 41 -1.17 -6.83 -4.78
C MET A 41 -1.87 -8.05 -5.40
N LEU A 42 -3.21 -8.14 -5.36
CA LEU A 42 -3.94 -9.26 -5.96
C LEU A 42 -4.01 -9.18 -7.50
N ILE A 43 -3.52 -8.12 -8.14
CA ILE A 43 -3.44 -8.05 -9.60
C ILE A 43 -2.58 -9.17 -10.20
N GLU A 44 -1.58 -9.65 -9.47
CA GLU A 44 -0.75 -10.78 -9.91
C GLU A 44 -1.58 -12.05 -10.16
N VAL A 45 -2.74 -12.20 -9.49
CA VAL A 45 -3.68 -13.32 -9.77
C VAL A 45 -4.25 -13.24 -11.19
N HIS A 46 -4.38 -12.03 -11.73
CA HIS A 46 -4.92 -11.76 -13.06
C HIS A 46 -3.83 -11.68 -14.14
N LYS A 47 -2.56 -11.95 -13.82
CA LYS A 47 -1.44 -11.80 -14.76
C LYS A 47 -1.61 -12.56 -16.07
N GLN A 48 -2.20 -13.75 -16.01
CA GLN A 48 -2.44 -14.59 -17.19
C GLN A 48 -3.61 -14.09 -18.06
N GLU A 49 -4.39 -13.12 -17.57
CA GLU A 49 -5.52 -12.52 -18.28
C GLU A 49 -5.10 -11.36 -19.19
N PHE A 50 -3.85 -10.92 -19.09
CA PHE A 50 -3.31 -9.77 -19.83
C PHE A 50 -2.07 -10.16 -20.65
N GLU A 51 -1.84 -9.44 -21.75
CA GLU A 51 -0.54 -9.45 -22.42
C GLU A 51 0.54 -8.86 -21.49
N GLU A 52 1.79 -9.31 -21.60
CA GLU A 52 2.86 -8.96 -20.63
C GLU A 52 3.14 -7.44 -20.54
N ASN A 53 3.09 -6.75 -21.68
CA ASN A 53 3.21 -5.29 -21.75
C ASN A 53 2.02 -4.56 -21.10
N LEU A 54 0.79 -5.03 -21.35
CA LEU A 54 -0.42 -4.47 -20.75
C LEU A 54 -0.47 -4.72 -19.25
N TYR A 55 -0.07 -5.92 -18.81
CA TYR A 55 0.02 -6.26 -17.38
C TYR A 55 0.93 -5.27 -16.64
N THR A 56 2.13 -5.03 -17.19
CA THR A 56 3.11 -4.12 -16.58
C THR A 56 2.56 -2.70 -16.45
N GLU A 57 1.89 -2.19 -17.48
CA GLU A 57 1.28 -0.86 -17.45
C GLU A 57 0.14 -0.78 -16.42
N ILE A 58 -0.71 -1.80 -16.35
CA ILE A 58 -1.82 -1.88 -15.38
C ILE A 58 -1.29 -1.94 -13.94
N GLU A 59 -0.26 -2.76 -13.69
CA GLU A 59 0.38 -2.89 -12.38
C GLU A 59 0.95 -1.55 -11.91
N ASP A 60 1.73 -0.88 -12.78
CA ASP A 60 2.33 0.42 -12.49
C ASP A 60 1.26 1.47 -12.19
N MET A 61 0.22 1.56 -13.02
CA MET A 61 -0.87 2.51 -12.81
C MET A 61 -1.60 2.24 -11.50
N MET A 62 -1.86 0.98 -11.16
CA MET A 62 -2.58 0.65 -9.94
C MET A 62 -1.74 0.92 -8.69
N PHE A 63 -0.46 0.56 -8.69
CA PHE A 63 0.43 0.86 -7.57
C PHE A 63 0.62 2.36 -7.41
N HIS A 64 0.74 3.12 -8.50
CA HIS A 64 0.81 4.57 -8.43
C HIS A 64 -0.48 5.18 -7.85
N ALA A 65 -1.65 4.73 -8.29
CA ALA A 65 -2.94 5.21 -7.78
C ALA A 65 -3.11 4.92 -6.29
N VAL A 66 -2.75 3.71 -5.86
CA VAL A 66 -2.84 3.30 -4.45
C VAL A 66 -1.82 4.06 -3.61
N ALA A 67 -0.57 4.17 -4.05
CA ALA A 67 0.45 4.94 -3.34
C ALA A 67 0.03 6.40 -3.17
N SER A 68 -0.40 7.05 -4.26
CA SER A 68 -0.88 8.44 -4.24
C SER A 68 -2.10 8.66 -3.35
N ALA A 69 -2.98 7.67 -3.23
CA ALA A 69 -4.14 7.76 -2.33
C ALA A 69 -3.75 7.58 -0.85
N LEU A 70 -2.69 6.83 -0.55
CA LEU A 70 -2.30 6.46 0.80
C LEU A 70 -1.25 7.39 1.41
N THR A 71 -0.46 8.08 0.59
CA THR A 71 0.58 9.01 1.06
C THR A 71 0.16 10.46 0.89
N ASN A 72 0.65 11.32 1.77
CA ASN A 72 0.57 12.76 1.56
C ASN A 72 1.83 13.22 0.82
N LEU A 73 1.69 14.21 -0.06
CA LEU A 73 2.85 14.89 -0.62
C LEU A 73 3.73 15.43 0.53
N PRO A 74 5.06 15.31 0.44
CA PRO A 74 5.93 15.89 1.45
C PRO A 74 5.59 17.37 1.57
N VAL A 75 5.31 17.83 2.79
CA VAL A 75 5.20 19.25 3.07
C VAL A 75 6.54 19.85 2.68
N SER A 76 6.57 20.59 1.56
CA SER A 76 7.75 21.32 1.14
C SER A 76 8.06 22.33 2.25
N ILE A 77 9.04 22.00 3.08
CA ILE A 77 9.64 22.97 4.00
C ILE A 77 10.34 23.95 3.07
N LYS A 78 9.68 25.08 2.79
CA LYS A 78 10.35 26.23 2.21
C LYS A 78 11.38 26.68 3.25
N GLU A 79 12.65 26.45 2.95
CA GLU A 79 13.78 27.10 3.63
C GLU A 79 13.72 28.62 3.45
#